data_AF-A0A1F9ZEE5-F1
#
_entry.id   AF-A0A1F9ZEE5-F1
#
_cell.length_a   1.000
_cell.length_b   1.000
_cell.length_c   1.000
_cell.angle_alpha   90.00
_cell.angle_beta   90.00
_cell.angle_gamma   90.00
#
_symmetry.space_group_name_H-M   'P 1'
#
loop_
_entity.id
_entity.type
_entity.pdbx_description
1 polymer ?
#
loop_
_entity_poly.entity_id
_entity_poly.type
_entity_poly.pdbx_seq_one_letter_code
_entity_poly.pdbx_strand_id
1 'polypeptide(L)'
;MLKGNVNLIDHSTGDHVQGPDVTDYFPFGDPQDVCRVFAGHAKVNGVPGYNYRVVACDYGEPGRDDRFAIEVRSGTATTGDPVYYADNGRFDCPANEPYCGDLDGGNIQLHRYNA
;
A
#
# COMPACT_ATOMS: atom_id res chain seq x y z
N MET A 1 19.41 -7.89 1.67
CA MET A 1 18.54 -7.36 2.73
C MET A 1 17.56 -6.39 2.10
N LEU A 2 16.27 -6.56 2.38
CA LEU A 2 15.23 -5.60 2.00
C LEU A 2 15.43 -4.29 2.76
N LYS A 3 15.22 -3.16 2.08
CA LYS A 3 15.29 -1.81 2.65
C LYS A 3 14.08 -1.03 2.15
N GLY A 4 13.45 -0.28 3.04
CA GLY A 4 12.31 0.56 2.74
C GLY A 4 11.62 1.01 4.01
N ASN A 5 10.68 1.94 3.86
CA ASN A 5 9.85 2.45 4.95
C ASN A 5 8.50 2.94 4.38
N VAL A 6 7.51 3.05 5.25
CA VAL A 6 6.22 3.72 4.98
C VAL A 6 6.10 4.94 5.89
N ASN A 7 5.66 6.06 5.34
CA ASN A 7 5.25 7.23 6.10
C ASN A 7 4.01 7.81 5.45
N LEU A 8 2.85 7.57 6.07
CA LEU A 8 1.55 8.01 5.58
C LEU A 8 0.91 8.95 6.59
N ILE A 9 0.40 10.08 6.11
CA ILE A 9 -0.37 11.04 6.88
C ILE A 9 -1.73 11.17 6.20
N ASP A 10 -2.78 10.78 6.88
CA ASP A 10 -4.15 11.02 6.44
C ASP A 10 -4.55 12.45 6.87
N HIS A 11 -4.69 13.36 5.91
CA HIS A 11 -5.06 14.74 6.21
C HIS A 11 -6.55 14.91 6.59
N SER A 12 -7.40 13.91 6.34
CA SER A 12 -8.82 13.94 6.68
C SER A 12 -9.08 13.52 8.12
N THR A 13 -8.36 12.51 8.61
CA THR A 13 -8.49 12.00 10.00
C THR A 13 -7.41 12.50 10.94
N GLY A 14 -6.25 12.90 10.41
CA GLY A 14 -5.05 13.22 11.17
C GLY A 14 -4.21 12.01 11.57
N ASP A 15 -4.56 10.80 11.08
CA ASP A 15 -3.81 9.59 11.40
C ASP A 15 -2.42 9.59 10.75
N HIS A 16 -1.42 9.19 11.53
CA HIS A 16 -0.03 9.06 11.09
C HIS A 16 0.43 7.61 11.22
N VAL A 17 0.67 6.96 10.09
CA VAL A 17 1.21 5.60 10.02
C VAL A 17 2.69 5.65 9.66
N GLN A 18 3.51 5.04 10.51
CA GLN A 18 4.97 4.95 10.33
C GLN A 18 5.42 3.49 10.31
N GLY A 19 5.93 3.04 9.17
CA GLY A 19 6.58 1.73 9.03
C GLY A 19 8.08 1.88 8.84
N PRO A 20 8.94 1.56 9.83
CA PRO A 20 10.38 1.82 9.74
C PRO A 20 11.16 0.75 8.96
N ASP A 21 10.52 -0.35 8.61
CA ASP A 21 11.13 -1.48 7.91
C ASP A 21 10.18 -2.09 6.88
N VAL A 22 10.75 -2.90 5.99
CA VAL A 22 10.03 -3.79 5.06
C VAL A 22 10.49 -5.21 5.37
N THR A 23 9.58 -6.05 5.83
CA THR A 23 9.84 -7.48 6.12
C THR A 23 9.54 -8.37 4.92
N ASP A 24 8.56 -7.97 4.10
CA ASP A 24 8.07 -8.75 2.97
C ASP A 24 7.95 -7.87 1.72
N TYR A 25 8.30 -8.43 0.57
CA TYR A 25 8.14 -7.80 -0.74
C TYR A 25 7.93 -8.87 -1.80
N PHE A 26 6.81 -8.83 -2.50
CA PHE A 26 6.48 -9.83 -3.53
C PHE A 26 5.52 -9.26 -4.59
N PRO A 27 5.45 -9.89 -5.79
CA PRO A 27 4.46 -9.56 -6.80
C PRO A 27 3.03 -9.78 -6.28
N PHE A 28 2.09 -8.89 -6.61
CA PHE A 28 0.67 -9.08 -6.23
C PHE A 28 0.01 -10.26 -6.98
N GLY A 29 0.52 -10.59 -8.18
CA GLY A 29 -0.05 -11.61 -9.06
C GLY A 29 -1.05 -11.04 -10.08
N ASP A 30 -0.96 -9.76 -10.39
CA ASP A 30 -1.71 -9.13 -11.47
C ASP A 30 -1.19 -9.59 -12.86
N PRO A 31 -2.03 -9.63 -13.91
CA PRO A 31 -1.62 -10.14 -15.23
C PRO A 31 -0.47 -9.38 -15.90
N GLN A 32 -0.24 -8.12 -15.53
CA GLN A 32 0.76 -7.24 -16.14
C GLN A 32 2.09 -7.18 -15.35
N ASP A 33 2.13 -7.81 -14.16
CA ASP A 33 3.24 -7.76 -13.20
C ASP A 33 3.66 -6.32 -12.83
N VAL A 34 2.69 -5.43 -12.72
CA VAL A 34 2.91 -4.01 -12.37
C VAL A 34 2.51 -3.66 -10.95
N CYS A 35 2.01 -4.63 -10.18
CA CYS A 35 1.69 -4.43 -8.78
C CYS A 35 2.71 -5.12 -7.85
N ARG A 36 2.98 -4.48 -6.71
CA ARG A 36 3.83 -5.01 -5.64
C ARG A 36 3.11 -4.95 -4.31
N VAL A 37 3.31 -5.99 -3.52
CA VAL A 37 2.91 -6.02 -2.11
C VAL A 37 4.17 -5.87 -1.27
N PHE A 38 4.10 -5.01 -0.28
CA PHE A 38 5.13 -4.95 0.76
C PHE A 38 4.51 -4.72 2.13
N ALA A 39 5.15 -5.29 3.14
CA ALA A 39 4.66 -5.28 4.51
C ALA A 39 5.82 -5.07 5.49
N GLY A 40 5.46 -4.69 6.72
CA GLY A 40 6.42 -4.47 7.79
C GLY A 40 5.73 -4.07 9.09
N HIS A 41 6.56 -3.79 10.10
CA HIS A 41 6.07 -3.30 11.37
C HIS A 41 5.58 -1.86 11.23
N ALA A 42 4.61 -1.47 12.06
CA ALA A 42 4.03 -0.13 12.03
C ALA A 42 3.86 0.48 13.42
N LYS A 43 3.85 1.81 13.44
CA LYS A 43 3.31 2.65 14.50
C LYS A 43 2.12 3.42 13.96
N VAL A 44 1.06 3.54 14.74
CA VAL A 44 -0.09 4.40 14.45
C VAL A 44 -0.13 5.50 15.50
N ASN A 45 -0.06 6.76 15.07
CA ASN A 45 -0.04 7.93 15.95
C ASN A 45 1.05 7.82 17.04
N GLY A 46 2.23 7.32 16.64
CA GLY A 46 3.39 7.10 17.53
C GLY A 46 3.32 5.83 18.40
N VAL A 47 2.18 5.13 18.44
CA VAL A 47 2.00 3.90 19.23
C VAL A 47 2.47 2.69 18.41
N PRO A 48 3.43 1.88 18.90
CA PRO A 48 3.88 0.67 18.23
C PRO A 48 2.93 -0.52 18.46
N GLY A 49 3.20 -1.64 17.79
CA GLY A 49 2.45 -2.89 17.95
C GLY A 49 1.50 -3.19 16.80
N TYR A 50 1.68 -2.52 15.67
CA TYR A 50 0.90 -2.71 14.45
C TYR A 50 1.76 -3.32 13.36
N ASN A 51 1.12 -3.84 12.33
CA ASN A 51 1.75 -4.23 11.08
C ASN A 51 1.00 -3.58 9.92
N TYR A 52 1.74 -3.13 8.91
CA TYR A 52 1.16 -2.58 7.69
C TYR A 52 1.32 -3.58 6.55
N ARG A 53 0.37 -3.51 5.61
CA ARG A 53 0.46 -4.16 4.30
C ARG A 53 0.03 -3.15 3.24
N VAL A 54 0.90 -2.90 2.28
CA VAL A 54 0.64 -2.01 1.14
C VAL A 54 0.51 -2.84 -0.14
N VAL A 55 -0.45 -2.47 -0.97
CA VAL A 55 -0.50 -2.81 -2.39
C VAL A 55 -0.25 -1.52 -3.17
N ALA A 56 0.80 -1.51 -3.99
CA ALA A 56 1.09 -0.42 -4.91
C ALA A 56 1.08 -0.97 -6.34
N CYS A 57 0.40 -0.30 -7.25
CA CYS A 57 0.35 -0.62 -8.67
C CYS A 57 0.66 0.63 -9.48
N ASP A 58 1.55 0.48 -10.46
CA ASP A 58 1.98 1.55 -11.38
C ASP A 58 1.59 1.16 -12.81
N TYR A 59 0.56 1.80 -13.35
CA TYR A 59 0.05 1.53 -14.70
C TYR A 59 0.56 2.53 -15.75
N GLY A 60 1.56 3.34 -15.40
CA GLY A 60 2.23 4.28 -16.30
C GLY A 60 1.81 5.74 -16.11
N GLU A 61 2.55 6.65 -16.76
CA GLU A 61 2.39 8.09 -16.54
C GLU A 61 1.34 8.75 -17.45
N PRO A 62 0.59 9.78 -16.97
CA PRO A 62 0.70 10.38 -15.64
C PRO A 62 -0.36 9.85 -14.66
N GLY A 63 0.00 8.87 -13.82
CA GLY A 63 -0.73 8.50 -12.58
C GLY A 63 -2.17 8.04 -12.75
N ARG A 64 -2.65 7.94 -14.00
CA ARG A 64 -3.98 7.42 -14.30
C ARG A 64 -3.93 5.94 -14.05
N ASP A 65 -4.89 5.46 -13.27
CA ASP A 65 -5.10 4.04 -12.96
C ASP A 65 -4.18 3.43 -11.90
N ASP A 66 -3.19 4.19 -11.40
CA ASP A 66 -2.31 3.80 -10.30
C ASP A 66 -3.09 3.55 -9.01
N ARG A 67 -2.83 2.41 -8.36
CA ARG A 67 -3.49 2.03 -7.11
C ARG A 67 -2.51 2.05 -5.94
N PHE A 68 -2.90 2.74 -4.88
CA PHE A 68 -2.31 2.61 -3.55
C PHE A 68 -3.40 2.15 -2.58
N ALA A 69 -3.18 0.99 -1.98
CA ALA A 69 -3.97 0.52 -0.86
C ALA A 69 -3.07 0.20 0.33
N ILE A 70 -3.49 0.59 1.52
CA ILE A 70 -2.81 0.27 2.77
C ILE A 70 -3.82 -0.26 3.77
N GLU A 71 -3.42 -1.32 4.45
CA GLU A 71 -4.12 -1.89 5.57
C GLU A 71 -3.17 -1.93 6.77
N VAL A 72 -3.63 -1.45 7.93
CA VAL A 72 -2.88 -1.52 9.19
C VAL A 72 -3.70 -2.31 10.20
N ARG A 73 -3.05 -3.29 10.84
CA ARG A 73 -3.67 -4.19 11.82
C ARG A 73 -2.89 -4.22 13.12
N SER A 74 -3.59 -4.49 14.22
CA SER A 74 -2.98 -4.67 15.54
C SER A 74 -2.37 -6.06 15.67
N GLY A 75 -1.11 -6.13 16.11
CA GLY A 75 -0.37 -7.38 16.29
C GLY A 75 -0.39 -8.26 15.04
N THR A 76 -0.49 -9.58 15.22
CA THR A 76 -0.52 -10.57 14.13
C THR A 76 -1.95 -10.90 13.68
N ALA A 77 -2.93 -10.01 13.92
CA ALA A 77 -4.32 -10.29 13.57
C ALA A 77 -4.47 -10.45 12.06
N THR A 78 -5.09 -11.55 11.62
CA THR A 78 -5.41 -11.84 10.21
C THR A 78 -6.92 -11.76 9.93
N THR A 79 -7.72 -11.50 10.95
CA THR A 79 -9.19 -11.41 10.89
C THR A 79 -9.66 -10.17 11.64
N GLY A 80 -10.90 -9.74 11.39
CA GLY A 80 -11.49 -8.51 11.93
C GLY A 80 -11.11 -7.26 11.13
N ASP A 81 -11.68 -6.12 11.53
CA ASP A 81 -11.49 -4.84 10.87
C ASP A 81 -10.07 -4.29 11.12
N PRO A 82 -9.45 -3.68 10.10
CA PRO A 82 -8.17 -3.01 10.28
C PRO A 82 -8.34 -1.76 11.16
N VAL A 83 -7.25 -1.36 11.81
CA VAL A 83 -7.23 -0.12 12.62
C VAL A 83 -7.10 1.11 11.75
N TYR A 84 -6.59 0.95 10.52
CA TYR A 84 -6.56 1.97 9.48
C TYR A 84 -6.62 1.29 8.12
N TYR A 85 -7.42 1.84 7.22
CA TYR A 85 -7.54 1.36 5.85
C TYR A 85 -7.71 2.56 4.93
N ALA A 86 -6.92 2.58 3.85
CA ALA A 86 -7.12 3.50 2.76
C ALA A 86 -6.86 2.76 1.44
N ASP A 87 -7.71 3.00 0.46
CA ASP A 87 -7.64 2.40 -0.87
C ASP A 87 -8.26 3.38 -1.86
N ASN A 88 -7.50 3.74 -2.89
CA ASN A 88 -8.01 4.56 -3.98
C ASN A 88 -8.63 3.72 -5.11
N GLY A 89 -8.79 2.41 -4.89
CA GLY A 89 -9.51 1.50 -5.78
C GLY A 89 -10.99 1.89 -5.92
N ARG A 90 -11.48 2.00 -7.16
CA ARG A 90 -12.91 2.19 -7.44
C ARG A 90 -13.71 0.94 -7.03
N PHE A 91 -14.86 1.12 -6.38
CA PHE A 91 -15.70 0.04 -5.83
C PHE A 91 -16.35 -0.86 -6.88
N ASP A 92 -16.48 -0.39 -8.12
CA ASP A 92 -17.07 -1.11 -9.26
C ASP A 92 -16.05 -1.94 -10.04
N CYS A 93 -14.79 -1.91 -9.63
CA CYS A 93 -13.73 -2.63 -10.30
C CYS A 93 -13.70 -4.13 -9.96
N PRO A 94 -13.59 -5.01 -10.97
CA PRO A 94 -13.20 -6.39 -10.77
C PRO A 94 -11.88 -6.49 -9.99
N ALA A 95 -11.73 -7.51 -9.15
CA ALA A 95 -10.55 -7.71 -8.30
C ALA A 95 -9.21 -7.79 -9.07
N ASN A 96 -9.29 -8.00 -10.39
CA ASN A 96 -8.15 -8.18 -11.29
C ASN A 96 -8.13 -7.12 -12.40
N GLU A 97 -8.95 -6.08 -12.32
CA GLU A 97 -8.92 -5.03 -13.34
C GLU A 97 -7.76 -4.05 -13.10
N PRO A 98 -6.96 -3.79 -14.15
CA PRO A 98 -5.76 -2.98 -14.05
C PRO A 98 -6.00 -1.47 -14.03
N TYR A 99 -7.25 -0.99 -14.17
CA TYR A 99 -7.54 0.43 -14.40
C TYR A 99 -8.38 1.08 -13.30
N CYS A 100 -7.97 0.88 -12.04
CA CYS A 100 -8.91 0.97 -10.94
C CYS A 100 -8.50 1.89 -9.80
N GLY A 101 -7.27 2.40 -9.78
CA GLY A 101 -6.90 3.45 -8.86
C GLY A 101 -7.13 4.83 -9.47
N ASP A 102 -7.71 5.76 -8.71
CA ASP A 102 -7.75 7.17 -9.09
C ASP A 102 -6.93 7.96 -8.06
N LEU A 103 -5.72 8.37 -8.44
CA LEU A 103 -4.95 9.30 -7.63
C LEU A 103 -5.34 10.71 -8.04
N ASP A 104 -6.08 11.41 -7.17
CA ASP A 104 -6.45 12.82 -7.35
C ASP A 104 -5.22 13.75 -7.50
N GLY A 105 -3.99 13.24 -7.29
CA GLY A 105 -2.73 13.86 -7.65
C GLY A 105 -1.51 12.97 -7.35
N GLY A 106 -0.38 13.27 -8.00
CA GLY A 106 0.89 12.53 -7.85
C GLY A 106 1.06 11.35 -8.83
N ASN A 107 2.10 10.55 -8.63
CA ASN A 107 2.34 9.29 -9.34
C ASN A 107 2.93 8.24 -8.38
N ILE A 108 2.61 6.97 -8.64
CA ILE A 108 3.35 5.84 -8.05
C ILE A 108 4.40 5.43 -9.09
N GLN A 109 5.64 5.20 -8.65
CA GLN A 109 6.69 4.69 -9.53
C GLN A 109 7.25 3.39 -8.97
N LEU A 110 7.08 2.31 -9.72
CA LEU A 110 7.62 1.00 -9.37
C LEU A 110 8.73 0.63 -10.36
N HIS A 111 9.97 0.78 -9.93
CA HIS A 111 11.11 0.35 -10.74
C HIS A 111 11.34 -1.14 -10.63
N ARG A 112 11.60 -1.80 -11.77
CA ARG A 112 12.13 -3.16 -11.76
C ARG A 112 13.49 -3.16 -11.06
N TYR A 113 13.72 -4.16 -10.21
CA TYR A 113 15.03 -4.40 -9.64
C TYR A 113 15.96 -4.88 -10.78
N ASN A 114 16.84 -4.00 -11.25
CA ASN A 114 17.93 -4.40 -12.11
C ASN A 114 19.06 -4.93 -11.21
N ALA A 115 19.25 -6.25 -11.23
CA ALA A 115 20.30 -6.94 -10.51
C ALA A 115 21.70 -6.64 -11.07
#